data_AF-K2G3K9-F1
#
_entry.id   AF-K2G3K9-F1
#
_cell.length_a   1.000
_cell.length_b   1.000
_cell.length_c   1.000
_cell.angle_alpha   90.00
_cell.angle_beta   90.00
_cell.angle_gamma   90.00
#
_symmetry.space_group_name_H-M   'P 1'
#
loop_
_entity.id
_entity.type
_entity.pdbx_description
1 polymer ?
#
loop_
_entity_poly.entity_id
_entity_poly.type
_entity_poly.pdbx_seq_one_letter_code
_entity_poly.pdbx_strand_id
1 'polypeptide(L)'
;METIIETRICRCWMHFDITTKDLEFYEKISPVFNEVRYPIPSPSLCPDCRQQRRLSWRNERHLYKRTCDATWKEIISIYSPDKPYRVYNQKDWWSDRWNPFDYAREFDFNRSFFEQFQDLQLKVPRLSLVLKDNENIEYWNDVEGSKDCYLVFNAWDVKNSYYSTWVWLNSSDLMDCLWAIESTDCYGCIKINNAHNSRFCMDCQDISHCAYCVDCIWCRNCFWCAWSYNKQYCIFNEQYEAEDYGIRLKELARLNSPELKMLIKEKQDRIPRRFIHSESSEKILWDYFNNSENCISCYDMMDSEDCKYCYDGITKDTYDIFNCWTECSRLYECVSSYFSTQILSSNFCHSSKELFYCDHCYSSSDLFWCIGLIHKRYCILNKQYSKEEYERLVPEIIERMRKDKEWWEFFPSSISPFWYNETLAQEYYPTVRDHVISEELLKWSDYESPYPKVEKIIPASKLPLDIKDIPDDILNWALTCEITGKPYRIIKQELDFYRKNSLPIPRRHPDQRHLERMKLRNPRKLFDRSCDKCWEGIKTTYAPDRKEIVYCESCYNQELN
;
A
#
# COMPACT_ATOMS: atom_id res chain seq x y z
N MET A 1 13.28 29.50 -11.87
CA MET A 1 14.23 28.38 -11.95
C MET A 1 14.37 27.81 -10.57
N GLU A 2 14.27 26.49 -10.42
CA GLU A 2 14.50 25.82 -9.14
C GLU A 2 16.00 25.82 -8.84
N THR A 3 16.38 26.26 -7.64
CA THR A 3 17.78 26.31 -7.21
C THR A 3 17.92 25.69 -5.83
N ILE A 4 19.03 24.98 -5.59
CA ILE A 4 19.36 24.44 -4.28
C ILE A 4 19.73 25.61 -3.35
N ILE A 5 19.05 25.67 -2.19
CA ILE A 5 19.28 26.67 -1.14
C ILE A 5 20.21 26.11 -0.06
N GLU A 6 20.01 24.85 0.31
CA GLU A 6 20.75 24.19 1.39
C GLU A 6 20.86 22.70 1.08
N THR A 7 22.01 22.09 1.38
CA THR A 7 22.17 20.63 1.41
C THR A 7 22.34 20.19 2.86
N ARG A 8 21.48 19.28 3.32
CA ARG A 8 21.48 18.74 4.69
C ARG A 8 21.97 17.31 4.74
N ILE A 9 22.49 16.91 5.89
CA ILE A 9 22.86 15.52 6.19
C ILE A 9 21.79 14.93 7.09
N CYS A 10 21.11 13.88 6.62
CA CYS A 10 20.14 13.13 7.39
C CYS A 10 20.84 12.27 8.46
N ARG A 11 20.10 11.84 9.48
CA ARG A 11 20.59 10.85 10.47
C ARG A 11 21.09 9.53 9.86
N CYS A 12 20.62 9.18 8.67
CA CYS A 12 21.11 8.02 7.91
C CYS A 12 22.38 8.33 7.09
N TRP A 13 23.02 9.49 7.31
CA TRP A 13 24.22 9.99 6.64
C TRP A 13 24.04 10.33 5.15
N MET A 14 22.82 10.20 4.62
CA MET A 14 22.50 10.63 3.27
C MET A 14 22.37 12.15 3.19
N HIS A 15 22.92 12.71 2.12
CA HIS A 15 22.76 14.12 1.79
C HIS A 15 21.45 14.31 1.03
N PHE A 16 20.74 15.41 1.32
CA PHE A 16 19.53 15.78 0.58
C PHE A 16 19.44 17.31 0.46
N ASP A 17 18.93 17.76 -0.67
CA ASP A 17 18.82 19.18 -1.00
C ASP A 17 17.46 19.76 -0.59
N ILE A 18 17.48 21.01 -0.14
CA ILE A 18 16.33 21.89 0.04
C ILE A 18 16.39 22.94 -1.06
N THR A 19 15.35 23.02 -1.89
CA THR A 19 15.28 23.96 -3.02
C THR A 19 14.41 25.17 -2.72
N THR A 20 14.48 26.18 -3.60
CA THR A 20 13.58 27.35 -3.54
C THR A 20 12.11 26.94 -3.57
N LYS A 21 11.75 25.96 -4.40
CA LYS A 21 10.37 25.44 -4.49
C LYS A 21 9.92 24.74 -3.20
N ASP A 22 10.84 24.06 -2.51
CA ASP A 22 10.52 23.44 -1.22
C ASP A 22 10.12 24.50 -0.18
N LEU A 23 10.88 25.59 -0.11
CA LEU A 23 10.58 26.69 0.82
C LEU A 23 9.28 27.42 0.47
N GLU A 24 9.01 27.66 -0.82
CA GLU A 24 7.74 28.22 -1.31
C GLU A 24 6.55 27.32 -0.93
N PHE A 25 6.73 25.99 -1.04
CA PHE A 25 5.72 25.03 -0.65
C PHE A 25 5.44 25.09 0.86
N TYR A 26 6.47 25.03 1.70
CA TYR A 26 6.34 25.07 3.17
C TYR A 26 5.68 26.37 3.67
N GLU A 27 6.05 27.51 3.08
CA GLU A 27 5.40 28.79 3.39
C GLU A 27 3.91 28.77 3.02
N LYS A 28 3.58 28.20 1.86
CA LYS A 28 2.20 28.10 1.38
C LYS A 28 1.32 27.24 2.28
N ILE A 29 1.84 26.13 2.81
CA ILE A 29 1.09 25.21 3.68
C ILE A 29 1.13 25.56 5.17
N SER A 30 1.84 26.63 5.53
CA SER A 30 1.94 27.07 6.91
C SER A 30 0.59 27.55 7.45
N PRO A 31 0.11 27.01 8.59
CA PRO A 31 -1.20 27.35 9.12
C PRO A 31 -1.25 28.80 9.61
N VAL A 32 -2.45 29.37 9.60
CA VAL A 32 -2.71 30.75 10.02
C VAL A 32 -3.69 30.73 11.18
N PHE A 33 -3.31 31.35 12.30
CA PHE A 33 -4.17 31.54 13.47
C PHE A 33 -4.18 33.03 13.81
N ASN A 34 -5.36 33.63 14.01
CA ASN A 34 -5.50 35.07 14.28
C ASN A 34 -4.73 35.96 13.28
N GLU A 35 -4.83 35.66 11.98
CA GLU A 35 -4.13 36.38 10.89
C GLU A 35 -2.59 36.27 10.94
N VAL A 36 -2.03 35.54 11.91
CA VAL A 36 -0.60 35.26 12.02
C VAL A 36 -0.31 33.91 11.40
N ARG A 37 0.62 33.89 10.45
CA ARG A 37 1.14 32.65 9.84
C ARG A 37 2.19 32.03 10.77
N TYR A 38 2.16 30.72 10.90
CA TYR A 38 3.12 29.94 11.68
C TYR A 38 3.99 29.11 10.73
N PRO A 39 5.19 29.61 10.36
CA PRO A 39 6.04 28.95 9.38
C PRO A 39 6.36 27.50 9.72
N ILE A 40 6.35 26.69 8.68
CA ILE A 40 6.78 25.30 8.65
C ILE A 40 8.28 25.26 8.32
N PRO A 41 9.13 24.67 9.18
CA PRO A 41 10.54 24.51 8.88
C PRO A 41 10.77 23.45 7.81
N SER A 42 11.88 23.58 7.07
CA SER A 42 12.34 22.53 6.18
C SER A 42 12.75 21.27 6.96
N PRO A 43 12.57 20.06 6.39
CA PRO A 43 12.73 18.80 7.11
C PRO A 43 14.15 18.54 7.61
N SER A 44 14.23 17.82 8.73
CA SER A 44 15.47 17.32 9.32
C SER A 44 15.90 15.95 8.75
N LEU A 45 14.93 15.19 8.21
CA LEU A 45 15.13 13.85 7.65
C LEU A 45 15.11 13.88 6.12
N CYS A 46 15.91 13.02 5.49
CA CYS A 46 15.82 12.79 4.04
C CYS A 46 14.47 12.12 3.67
N PRO A 47 14.03 12.20 2.41
CA PRO A 47 12.75 11.64 1.97
C PRO A 47 12.54 10.16 2.34
N ASP A 48 13.56 9.32 2.18
CA ASP A 48 13.47 7.89 2.53
C ASP A 48 13.22 7.67 4.04
N CYS A 49 13.93 8.40 4.90
CA CYS A 49 13.72 8.32 6.35
C CYS A 49 12.33 8.82 6.76
N ARG A 50 11.81 9.84 6.07
CA ARG A 50 10.45 10.32 6.29
C ARG A 50 9.41 9.30 5.84
N GLN A 51 9.60 8.68 4.68
CA GLN A 51 8.75 7.60 4.19
C GLN A 51 8.75 6.40 5.13
N GLN A 52 9.93 5.94 5.55
CA GLN A 52 10.06 4.84 6.51
C GLN A 52 9.33 5.15 7.82
N ARG A 53 9.46 6.39 8.34
CA ARG A 53 8.73 6.85 9.53
C ARG A 53 7.21 6.78 9.31
N ARG A 54 6.68 7.30 8.20
CA ARG A 54 5.24 7.22 7.87
C ARG A 54 4.76 5.79 7.75
N LEU A 55 5.47 4.94 7.01
CA LEU A 55 5.08 3.54 6.78
C LEU A 55 5.05 2.71 8.08
N SER A 56 5.80 3.11 9.10
CA SER A 56 5.75 2.47 10.43
C SER A 56 4.43 2.67 11.17
N TRP A 57 3.56 3.57 10.68
CA TRP A 57 2.21 3.79 11.21
C TRP A 57 1.14 2.98 10.48
N ARG A 58 1.53 2.11 9.54
CA ARG A 58 0.60 1.38 8.69
C ARG A 58 0.82 -0.13 8.79
N ASN A 59 -0.15 -0.82 9.37
CA ASN A 59 -0.34 -2.25 9.20
C ASN A 59 -1.46 -2.50 8.18
N GLU A 60 -1.11 -3.15 7.06
CA GLU A 60 -2.11 -3.53 6.05
C GLU A 60 -2.64 -4.94 6.23
N ARG A 61 -1.77 -5.92 6.53
CA ARG A 61 -2.08 -7.35 6.34
C ARG A 61 -1.90 -8.23 7.56
N HIS A 62 -1.27 -7.73 8.63
CA HIS A 62 -1.12 -8.51 9.85
C HIS A 62 -2.42 -8.44 10.64
N LEU A 63 -3.20 -9.51 10.57
CA LEU A 63 -4.48 -9.64 11.25
C LEU A 63 -4.35 -10.57 12.46
N TYR A 64 -5.01 -10.18 13.54
CA TYR A 64 -4.97 -10.89 14.82
C TYR A 64 -6.38 -11.14 15.32
N LYS A 65 -6.57 -12.29 15.96
CA LYS A 65 -7.74 -12.54 16.81
C LYS A 65 -7.49 -11.87 18.15
N ARG A 66 -8.42 -11.03 18.58
CA ARG A 66 -8.39 -10.42 19.92
C ARG A 66 -9.81 -10.24 20.46
N THR A 67 -9.91 -9.86 21.72
CA THR A 67 -11.18 -9.50 22.35
C THR A 67 -11.50 -8.03 22.11
N CYS A 68 -12.76 -7.72 21.75
CA CYS A 68 -13.28 -6.36 21.66
C CYS A 68 -13.44 -5.78 23.07
N ASP A 69 -12.80 -4.64 23.34
CA ASP A 69 -12.82 -4.02 24.67
C ASP A 69 -14.20 -3.45 25.06
N ALA A 70 -15.10 -3.24 24.08
CA ALA A 70 -16.48 -2.78 24.34
C ALA A 70 -17.45 -3.92 24.70
N THR A 71 -17.27 -5.11 24.10
CA THR A 71 -18.28 -6.18 24.15
C THR A 71 -17.77 -7.53 24.62
N TRP A 72 -16.46 -7.67 24.81
CA TRP A 72 -15.79 -8.90 25.22
C TRP A 72 -15.93 -10.08 24.24
N LYS A 73 -16.37 -9.80 23.02
CA LYS A 73 -16.46 -10.80 21.93
C LYS A 73 -15.13 -10.89 21.17
N GLU A 74 -14.83 -12.07 20.62
CA GLU A 74 -13.71 -12.25 19.70
C GLU A 74 -13.95 -11.44 18.42
N ILE A 75 -12.92 -10.74 17.96
CA ILE A 75 -12.91 -9.92 16.75
C ILE A 75 -11.57 -10.10 16.01
N ILE A 76 -11.57 -9.77 14.73
CA ILE A 76 -10.34 -9.61 13.94
C ILE A 76 -9.87 -8.16 14.05
N SER A 77 -8.56 -7.96 14.20
CA SER A 77 -7.97 -6.64 14.32
C SER A 77 -6.57 -6.54 13.72
N ILE A 78 -6.17 -5.34 13.29
CA ILE A 78 -4.79 -4.99 12.95
C ILE A 78 -3.87 -4.79 14.17
N TYR A 79 -4.42 -4.83 15.39
CA TYR A 79 -3.65 -4.75 16.63
C TYR A 79 -3.59 -6.11 17.30
N SER A 80 -2.39 -6.61 17.59
CA SER A 80 -2.21 -7.85 18.33
C SER A 80 -2.71 -7.74 19.78
N PRO A 81 -3.08 -8.86 20.43
CA PRO A 81 -3.64 -8.86 21.79
C PRO A 81 -2.72 -8.36 22.89
N ASP A 82 -1.40 -8.41 22.69
CA ASP A 82 -0.37 -7.96 23.63
C ASP A 82 -0.19 -6.43 23.65
N LYS A 83 -0.81 -5.72 22.70
CA LYS A 83 -0.74 -4.26 22.61
C LYS A 83 -1.64 -3.59 23.64
N PRO A 84 -1.21 -2.47 24.26
CA PRO A 84 -1.93 -1.83 25.37
C PRO A 84 -3.15 -1.00 24.95
N TYR A 85 -3.51 -1.01 23.67
CA TYR A 85 -4.61 -0.20 23.13
C TYR A 85 -5.96 -0.83 23.38
N ARG A 86 -6.95 0.02 23.70
CA ARG A 86 -8.36 -0.34 23.64
C ARG A 86 -8.82 -0.39 22.20
N VAL A 87 -9.47 -1.48 21.80
CA VAL A 87 -9.85 -1.73 20.41
C VAL A 87 -11.30 -2.16 20.33
N TYR A 88 -12.08 -1.44 19.53
CA TYR A 88 -13.49 -1.71 19.29
C TYR A 88 -13.72 -2.25 17.87
N ASN A 89 -14.73 -3.10 17.70
CA ASN A 89 -15.20 -3.45 16.35
C ASN A 89 -15.85 -2.23 15.67
N GLN A 90 -16.06 -2.32 14.35
CA GLN A 90 -16.69 -1.25 13.57
C GLN A 90 -18.00 -0.75 14.19
N LYS A 91 -18.93 -1.68 14.45
CA LYS A 91 -20.28 -1.35 14.92
C LYS A 91 -20.26 -0.62 16.26
N ASP A 92 -19.40 -1.02 17.18
CA ASP A 92 -19.28 -0.41 18.50
C ASP A 92 -18.59 0.94 18.43
N TRP A 93 -17.53 1.07 17.62
CA TRP A 93 -16.78 2.32 17.47
C TRP A 93 -17.61 3.44 16.83
N TRP A 94 -18.40 3.12 15.80
CA TRP A 94 -19.29 4.07 15.12
C TRP A 94 -20.63 4.31 15.84
N SER A 95 -20.84 3.72 17.02
CA SER A 95 -22.08 3.87 17.79
C SER A 95 -21.97 4.91 18.90
N ASP A 96 -23.12 5.34 19.43
CA ASP A 96 -23.20 6.25 20.58
C ASP A 96 -22.87 5.58 21.94
N ARG A 97 -22.27 4.37 21.94
CA ARG A 97 -21.93 3.63 23.16
C ARG A 97 -20.75 4.20 23.93
N TRP A 98 -19.99 5.09 23.31
CA TRP A 98 -18.86 5.77 23.93
C TRP A 98 -18.77 7.18 23.35
N ASN A 99 -18.22 8.12 24.12
CA ASN A 99 -18.03 9.49 23.67
C ASN A 99 -16.54 9.85 23.69
N PRO A 100 -15.96 10.30 22.57
CA PRO A 100 -14.57 10.76 22.52
C PRO A 100 -14.23 11.88 23.52
N PHE A 101 -15.22 12.69 23.91
CA PHE A 101 -15.05 13.76 24.90
C PHE A 101 -14.89 13.27 26.34
N ASP A 102 -15.24 12.02 26.65
CA ASP A 102 -14.98 11.42 27.97
C ASP A 102 -13.48 11.28 28.25
N TYR A 103 -12.66 11.39 27.20
CA TYR A 103 -11.20 11.31 27.25
C TYR A 103 -10.52 12.67 27.11
N ALA A 104 -11.29 13.76 27.06
CA ALA A 104 -10.79 15.13 26.88
C ALA A 104 -9.79 15.52 27.97
N ARG A 105 -8.73 16.23 27.58
CA ARG A 105 -7.70 16.71 28.50
C ARG A 105 -7.34 18.17 28.23
N GLU A 106 -6.87 18.84 29.27
CA GLU A 106 -6.19 20.12 29.13
C GLU A 106 -4.75 19.89 28.71
N PHE A 107 -4.19 20.84 27.95
CA PHE A 107 -2.79 20.77 27.57
C PHE A 107 -1.88 21.14 28.75
N ASP A 108 -0.90 20.29 29.04
CA ASP A 108 0.11 20.54 30.06
C ASP A 108 1.39 21.09 29.42
N PHE A 109 1.68 22.36 29.67
CA PHE A 109 2.88 23.03 29.17
C PHE A 109 4.19 22.54 29.81
N ASN A 110 4.16 21.65 30.81
CA ASN A 110 5.38 21.13 31.44
C ASN A 110 5.87 19.81 30.82
N ARG A 111 5.05 19.17 29.98
CA ARG A 111 5.35 17.88 29.34
C ARG A 111 5.55 18.07 27.84
N SER A 112 6.26 17.14 27.21
CA SER A 112 6.40 17.15 25.74
C SER A 112 5.07 16.83 25.07
N PHE A 113 4.93 17.20 23.80
CA PHE A 113 3.70 16.96 23.04
C PHE A 113 3.44 15.46 22.86
N PHE A 114 4.41 14.74 22.29
CA PHE A 114 4.18 13.37 21.86
C PHE A 114 3.88 12.42 23.03
N GLU A 115 4.36 12.74 24.23
CA GLU A 115 4.03 12.03 25.47
C GLU A 115 2.54 12.20 25.84
N GLN A 116 2.03 13.43 25.79
CA GLN A 116 0.61 13.70 26.07
C GLN A 116 -0.32 13.08 25.02
N PHE A 117 0.10 13.11 23.75
CA PHE A 117 -0.64 12.47 22.67
C PHE A 117 -0.67 10.94 22.82
N GLN A 118 0.46 10.32 23.17
CA GLN A 118 0.53 8.88 23.44
C GLN A 118 -0.39 8.49 24.60
N ASP A 119 -0.43 9.28 25.68
CA ASP A 119 -1.35 9.00 26.79
C ASP A 119 -2.82 9.05 26.36
N LEU A 120 -3.19 9.96 25.46
CA LEU A 120 -4.53 10.04 24.90
C LEU A 120 -4.80 8.81 24.01
N GLN A 121 -3.83 8.45 23.16
CA GLN A 121 -3.90 7.30 22.26
C GLN A 121 -4.12 5.97 22.98
N LEU A 122 -3.55 5.81 24.18
CA LEU A 122 -3.72 4.62 25.01
C LEU A 122 -5.11 4.51 25.67
N LYS A 123 -5.83 5.63 25.81
CA LYS A 123 -7.15 5.67 26.46
C LYS A 123 -8.31 5.69 25.48
N VAL A 124 -8.17 6.41 24.37
CA VAL A 124 -9.21 6.53 23.35
C VAL A 124 -9.30 5.20 22.57
N PRO A 125 -10.50 4.58 22.47
CA PRO A 125 -10.68 3.35 21.70
C PRO A 125 -10.31 3.50 20.22
N ARG A 126 -9.57 2.52 19.68
CA ARG A 126 -9.19 2.45 18.26
C ARG A 126 -10.13 1.55 17.47
N LEU A 127 -10.28 1.82 16.19
CA LEU A 127 -10.98 0.96 15.24
C LEU A 127 -10.18 -0.33 14.99
N SER A 128 -10.80 -1.49 15.21
CA SER A 128 -10.15 -2.80 15.01
C SER A 128 -9.60 -3.04 13.60
N LEU A 129 -10.29 -2.54 12.58
CA LEU A 129 -9.97 -2.61 11.16
C LEU A 129 -10.34 -1.26 10.54
N VAL A 130 -9.94 -0.98 9.31
CA VAL A 130 -10.43 0.20 8.56
C VAL A 130 -11.36 -0.33 7.46
N LEU A 131 -12.68 -0.16 7.62
CA LEU A 131 -13.70 -0.73 6.73
C LEU A 131 -14.85 0.26 6.55
N LYS A 132 -15.45 0.30 5.34
CA LYS A 132 -16.63 1.12 5.03
C LYS A 132 -17.56 0.42 4.04
N ASP A 133 -18.86 0.41 4.30
CA ASP A 133 -19.91 -0.04 3.37
C ASP A 133 -19.67 -1.41 2.70
N ASN A 134 -19.31 -2.42 3.51
CA ASN A 134 -18.91 -3.74 3.03
C ASN A 134 -19.86 -4.85 3.55
N GLU A 135 -19.97 -5.97 2.84
CA GLU A 135 -20.83 -7.12 3.18
C GLU A 135 -20.04 -8.43 3.29
N ASN A 136 -20.40 -9.29 4.26
CA ASN A 136 -19.79 -10.62 4.50
C ASN A 136 -18.26 -10.57 4.72
N ILE A 137 -17.84 -9.84 5.75
CA ILE A 137 -16.44 -9.54 6.03
C ILE A 137 -15.96 -10.25 7.29
N GLU A 138 -14.80 -10.89 7.21
CA GLU A 138 -14.09 -11.36 8.41
C GLU A 138 -12.61 -10.95 8.43
N TYR A 139 -11.89 -10.95 7.30
CA TYR A 139 -10.42 -10.82 7.27
C TYR A 139 -9.91 -9.78 6.26
N TRP A 140 -10.43 -8.56 6.31
CA TRP A 140 -10.04 -7.47 5.39
C TRP A 140 -9.50 -6.28 6.16
N ASN A 141 -8.75 -5.41 5.47
CA ASN A 141 -8.34 -4.13 6.04
C ASN A 141 -8.12 -3.09 4.94
N ASP A 142 -8.54 -1.86 5.21
CA ASP A 142 -8.63 -0.75 4.28
C ASP A 142 -9.44 -1.09 3.03
N VAL A 143 -10.71 -1.43 3.25
CA VAL A 143 -11.62 -1.86 2.16
C VAL A 143 -12.93 -1.07 2.21
N GLU A 144 -13.41 -0.64 1.04
CA GLU A 144 -14.69 0.06 0.87
C GLU A 144 -15.58 -0.61 -0.22
N GLY A 145 -16.90 -0.63 -0.02
CA GLY A 145 -17.88 -1.00 -1.06
C GLY A 145 -17.79 -2.45 -1.57
N SER A 146 -17.18 -3.36 -0.80
CA SER A 146 -16.80 -4.70 -1.25
C SER A 146 -17.62 -5.81 -0.60
N LYS A 147 -17.71 -6.96 -1.27
CA LYS A 147 -18.58 -8.07 -0.88
C LYS A 147 -17.96 -9.45 -1.14
N ASP A 148 -18.19 -10.39 -0.23
CA ASP A 148 -17.83 -11.81 -0.40
C ASP A 148 -16.35 -12.04 -0.74
N CYS A 149 -15.46 -11.21 -0.19
CA CYS A 149 -14.00 -11.31 -0.37
C CYS A 149 -13.31 -11.99 0.83
N TYR A 150 -12.02 -12.34 0.71
CA TYR A 150 -11.23 -12.91 1.80
C TYR A 150 -9.75 -12.56 1.68
N LEU A 151 -9.15 -12.03 2.76
CA LEU A 151 -7.76 -11.54 2.75
C LEU A 151 -7.48 -10.62 1.55
N VAL A 152 -8.42 -9.69 1.34
CA VAL A 152 -8.28 -8.59 0.39
C VAL A 152 -7.92 -7.33 1.17
N PHE A 153 -6.91 -6.61 0.69
CA PHE A 153 -6.32 -5.48 1.38
C PHE A 153 -6.23 -4.28 0.45
N ASN A 154 -6.55 -3.09 0.96
CA ASN A 154 -6.46 -1.84 0.21
C ASN A 154 -7.25 -1.92 -1.11
N ALA A 155 -8.59 -1.96 -0.98
CA ALA A 155 -9.50 -2.30 -2.08
C ALA A 155 -10.79 -1.48 -2.06
N TRP A 156 -11.38 -1.28 -3.25
CA TRP A 156 -12.62 -0.50 -3.39
C TRP A 156 -13.55 -1.04 -4.47
N ASP A 157 -14.81 -1.30 -4.13
CA ASP A 157 -15.82 -1.86 -5.05
C ASP A 157 -15.40 -3.20 -5.68
N VAL A 158 -15.15 -4.19 -4.81
CA VAL A 158 -14.65 -5.51 -5.21
C VAL A 158 -15.56 -6.64 -4.74
N LYS A 159 -15.77 -7.65 -5.58
CA LYS A 159 -16.67 -8.78 -5.31
C LYS A 159 -15.98 -10.13 -5.48
N ASN A 160 -16.34 -11.12 -4.67
CA ASN A 160 -15.93 -12.52 -4.84
C ASN A 160 -14.41 -12.71 -5.03
N SER A 161 -13.58 -11.95 -4.30
CA SER A 161 -12.14 -11.89 -4.56
C SER A 161 -11.31 -12.31 -3.35
N TYR A 162 -10.18 -12.96 -3.59
CA TYR A 162 -9.43 -13.70 -2.59
C TYR A 162 -7.93 -13.41 -2.69
N TYR A 163 -7.28 -13.17 -1.55
CA TYR A 163 -5.82 -13.01 -1.44
C TYR A 163 -5.22 -11.92 -2.36
N SER A 164 -5.99 -10.89 -2.65
CA SER A 164 -5.62 -9.81 -3.58
C SER A 164 -5.32 -8.49 -2.86
N THR A 165 -4.54 -7.62 -3.47
CA THR A 165 -4.16 -6.33 -2.88
C THR A 165 -4.16 -5.25 -3.94
N TRP A 166 -4.59 -4.02 -3.58
CA TRP A 166 -4.72 -2.91 -4.54
C TRP A 166 -5.65 -3.28 -5.69
N VAL A 167 -6.89 -3.61 -5.34
CA VAL A 167 -7.88 -4.02 -6.33
C VAL A 167 -9.07 -3.09 -6.24
N TRP A 168 -9.50 -2.52 -7.36
CA TRP A 168 -10.53 -1.50 -7.34
C TRP A 168 -11.36 -1.40 -8.61
N LEU A 169 -12.40 -0.56 -8.54
CA LEU A 169 -13.31 -0.19 -9.63
C LEU A 169 -14.01 -1.41 -10.23
N ASN A 170 -15.14 -1.82 -9.65
CA ASN A 170 -16.00 -2.90 -10.11
C ASN A 170 -15.24 -4.20 -10.50
N SER A 171 -14.19 -4.52 -9.74
CA SER A 171 -13.40 -5.73 -9.97
C SER A 171 -14.05 -6.94 -9.31
N SER A 172 -13.99 -8.12 -9.94
CA SER A 172 -14.61 -9.32 -9.37
C SER A 172 -13.89 -10.62 -9.68
N ASP A 173 -14.14 -11.65 -8.87
CA ASP A 173 -13.66 -13.02 -9.14
C ASP A 173 -12.12 -13.08 -9.29
N LEU A 174 -11.41 -12.29 -8.49
CA LEU A 174 -9.95 -12.22 -8.49
C LEU A 174 -9.35 -13.20 -7.48
N MET A 175 -8.25 -13.84 -7.85
CA MET A 175 -7.48 -14.71 -6.97
C MET A 175 -6.01 -14.32 -7.04
N ASP A 176 -5.38 -14.00 -5.91
CA ASP A 176 -3.95 -13.71 -5.84
C ASP A 176 -3.48 -12.57 -6.77
N CYS A 177 -4.33 -11.58 -7.04
CA CYS A 177 -3.99 -10.44 -7.90
C CYS A 177 -3.37 -9.28 -7.10
N LEU A 178 -2.48 -8.54 -7.75
CA LEU A 178 -1.85 -7.35 -7.19
C LEU A 178 -2.01 -6.19 -8.15
N TRP A 179 -2.66 -5.10 -7.75
CA TRP A 179 -2.95 -3.97 -8.65
C TRP A 179 -3.84 -4.42 -9.83
N ALA A 180 -5.14 -4.48 -9.61
CA ALA A 180 -6.12 -4.83 -10.65
C ALA A 180 -7.28 -3.85 -10.68
N ILE A 181 -7.57 -3.32 -11.86
CA ILE A 181 -8.58 -2.29 -12.10
C ILE A 181 -9.59 -2.83 -13.10
N GLU A 182 -10.89 -2.67 -12.83
CA GLU A 182 -11.97 -3.05 -13.76
C GLU A 182 -11.83 -4.46 -14.33
N SER A 183 -11.32 -5.39 -13.51
CA SER A 183 -10.88 -6.70 -13.98
C SER A 183 -11.72 -7.83 -13.39
N THR A 184 -11.96 -8.87 -14.19
CA THR A 184 -12.80 -10.01 -13.80
C THR A 184 -12.20 -11.37 -14.16
N ASP A 185 -12.44 -12.37 -13.32
CA ASP A 185 -11.98 -13.77 -13.51
C ASP A 185 -10.47 -13.86 -13.77
N CYS A 186 -9.68 -13.18 -12.93
CA CYS A 186 -8.22 -13.10 -13.08
C CYS A 186 -7.48 -13.82 -11.95
N TYR A 187 -6.34 -14.43 -12.28
CA TYR A 187 -5.55 -15.21 -11.34
C TYR A 187 -4.06 -14.91 -11.41
N GLY A 188 -3.47 -14.50 -10.28
CA GLY A 188 -2.02 -14.30 -10.17
C GLY A 188 -1.48 -13.16 -11.04
N CYS A 189 -2.34 -12.25 -11.48
CA CYS A 189 -1.98 -11.12 -12.33
C CYS A 189 -1.42 -9.96 -11.49
N ILE A 190 -0.56 -9.16 -12.11
CA ILE A 190 0.09 -8.01 -11.48
C ILE A 190 -0.08 -6.80 -12.39
N LYS A 191 -0.60 -5.69 -11.86
CA LYS A 191 -0.78 -4.44 -12.60
C LYS A 191 -1.57 -4.62 -13.90
N ILE A 192 -2.84 -4.97 -13.76
CA ILE A 192 -3.76 -5.12 -14.89
C ILE A 192 -4.86 -4.05 -14.86
N ASN A 193 -5.27 -3.60 -16.03
CA ASN A 193 -6.41 -2.72 -16.20
C ASN A 193 -7.36 -3.29 -17.27
N ASN A 194 -8.66 -3.36 -16.96
CA ASN A 194 -9.69 -3.89 -17.84
C ASN A 194 -9.34 -5.28 -18.41
N ALA A 195 -9.04 -6.24 -17.52
CA ALA A 195 -8.63 -7.59 -17.89
C ALA A 195 -9.73 -8.61 -17.59
N HIS A 196 -9.94 -9.56 -18.51
CA HIS A 196 -10.96 -10.59 -18.38
C HIS A 196 -10.39 -12.00 -18.60
N ASN A 197 -10.75 -12.96 -17.74
CA ASN A 197 -10.37 -14.37 -17.86
C ASN A 197 -8.87 -14.56 -18.16
N SER A 198 -8.01 -13.89 -17.39
CA SER A 198 -6.57 -13.81 -17.67
C SER A 198 -5.73 -14.26 -16.47
N ARG A 199 -4.56 -14.84 -16.74
CA ARG A 199 -3.75 -15.52 -15.71
C ARG A 199 -2.28 -15.16 -15.79
N PHE A 200 -1.68 -14.82 -14.66
CA PHE A 200 -0.25 -14.51 -14.57
C PHE A 200 0.21 -13.43 -15.56
N CYS A 201 -0.69 -12.52 -15.93
CA CYS A 201 -0.35 -11.39 -16.78
C CYS A 201 0.24 -10.26 -15.93
N MET A 202 1.19 -9.52 -16.49
CA MET A 202 1.89 -8.44 -15.80
C MET A 202 1.91 -7.17 -16.65
N ASP A 203 1.63 -6.02 -16.07
CA ASP A 203 1.68 -4.71 -16.77
C ASP A 203 0.83 -4.71 -18.06
N CYS A 204 -0.42 -5.21 -17.99
CA CYS A 204 -1.26 -5.40 -19.18
C CYS A 204 -2.56 -4.57 -19.10
N GLN A 205 -3.04 -4.13 -20.25
CA GLN A 205 -4.25 -3.31 -20.35
C GLN A 205 -5.19 -3.81 -21.46
N ASP A 206 -6.50 -3.80 -21.19
CA ASP A 206 -7.53 -4.18 -22.14
C ASP A 206 -7.28 -5.58 -22.75
N ILE A 207 -7.06 -6.57 -21.88
CA ILE A 207 -6.74 -7.94 -22.28
C ILE A 207 -7.87 -8.93 -21.99
N SER A 208 -8.00 -9.97 -22.81
CA SER A 208 -8.93 -11.06 -22.51
C SER A 208 -8.42 -12.44 -22.92
N HIS A 209 -8.67 -13.46 -22.11
CA HIS A 209 -8.23 -14.84 -22.37
C HIS A 209 -6.71 -14.95 -22.56
N CYS A 210 -5.95 -14.13 -21.81
CA CYS A 210 -4.49 -14.08 -21.91
C CYS A 210 -3.83 -14.81 -20.75
N ALA A 211 -2.69 -15.45 -21.00
CA ALA A 211 -1.94 -16.13 -19.95
C ALA A 211 -0.44 -15.84 -20.07
N TYR A 212 0.20 -15.47 -18.96
CA TYR A 212 1.63 -15.15 -18.87
C TYR A 212 2.09 -14.02 -19.79
N CYS A 213 1.18 -13.11 -20.17
CA CYS A 213 1.52 -11.97 -21.00
C CYS A 213 2.17 -10.85 -20.17
N VAL A 214 3.05 -10.08 -20.78
CA VAL A 214 3.74 -8.94 -20.14
C VAL A 214 3.63 -7.72 -21.03
N ASP A 215 3.31 -6.53 -20.50
CA ASP A 215 3.33 -5.28 -21.30
C ASP A 215 2.48 -5.40 -22.58
N CYS A 216 1.27 -5.97 -22.47
CA CYS A 216 0.37 -6.21 -23.60
C CYS A 216 -0.87 -5.33 -23.52
N ILE A 217 -1.24 -4.71 -24.64
CA ILE A 217 -2.36 -3.77 -24.75
C ILE A 217 -3.30 -4.23 -25.87
N TRP A 218 -4.62 -4.21 -25.61
CA TRP A 218 -5.64 -4.61 -26.59
C TRP A 218 -5.44 -6.03 -27.15
N CYS A 219 -5.02 -6.98 -26.30
CA CYS A 219 -4.69 -8.34 -26.72
C CYS A 219 -5.76 -9.36 -26.33
N ARG A 220 -6.02 -10.35 -27.20
CA ARG A 220 -7.01 -11.41 -26.95
C ARG A 220 -6.50 -12.79 -27.30
N ASN A 221 -6.73 -13.79 -26.45
CA ASN A 221 -6.24 -15.16 -26.71
C ASN A 221 -4.72 -15.16 -26.99
N CYS A 222 -3.95 -14.58 -26.08
CA CYS A 222 -2.50 -14.56 -26.17
C CYS A 222 -1.89 -15.43 -25.07
N PHE A 223 -0.92 -16.25 -25.43
CA PHE A 223 -0.17 -17.05 -24.47
C PHE A 223 1.29 -16.64 -24.51
N TRP A 224 1.79 -16.15 -23.39
CA TRP A 224 3.18 -15.75 -23.26
C TRP A 224 3.56 -14.73 -24.34
N CYS A 225 2.77 -13.67 -24.48
CA CYS A 225 3.16 -12.57 -25.36
C CYS A 225 3.78 -11.46 -24.52
N ALA A 226 4.79 -10.79 -25.06
CA ALA A 226 5.27 -9.55 -24.51
C ALA A 226 5.14 -8.44 -25.53
N TRP A 227 4.93 -7.22 -25.06
CA TRP A 227 5.07 -6.03 -25.92
C TRP A 227 4.13 -6.07 -27.12
N SER A 228 2.97 -6.69 -26.94
CA SER A 228 2.03 -6.92 -28.03
C SER A 228 0.92 -5.90 -27.95
N TYR A 229 0.63 -5.31 -29.11
CA TYR A 229 -0.41 -4.30 -29.25
C TYR A 229 -1.42 -4.76 -30.30
N ASN A 230 -2.71 -4.77 -29.92
CA ASN A 230 -3.82 -5.10 -30.81
C ASN A 230 -3.63 -6.43 -31.55
N LYS A 231 -3.22 -7.48 -30.81
CA LYS A 231 -2.98 -8.83 -31.33
C LYS A 231 -3.99 -9.83 -30.81
N GLN A 232 -4.21 -10.90 -31.57
CA GLN A 232 -5.02 -12.02 -31.12
C GLN A 232 -4.45 -13.35 -31.59
N TYR A 233 -4.67 -14.44 -30.86
CA TYR A 233 -4.17 -15.78 -31.22
C TYR A 233 -2.65 -15.83 -31.37
N CYS A 234 -1.95 -15.19 -30.45
CA CYS A 234 -0.49 -15.18 -30.44
C CYS A 234 0.07 -16.10 -29.36
N ILE A 235 1.16 -16.80 -29.68
CA ILE A 235 1.93 -17.58 -28.71
C ILE A 235 3.39 -17.21 -28.87
N PHE A 236 4.07 -16.78 -27.80
CA PHE A 236 5.47 -16.31 -27.88
C PHE A 236 5.68 -15.20 -28.93
N ASN A 237 4.74 -14.25 -29.00
CA ASN A 237 4.64 -13.17 -30.00
C ASN A 237 4.40 -13.62 -31.45
N GLU A 238 4.33 -14.92 -31.73
CA GLU A 238 4.05 -15.43 -33.06
C GLU A 238 2.54 -15.52 -33.29
N GLN A 239 2.08 -15.00 -34.42
CA GLN A 239 0.68 -15.00 -34.83
C GLN A 239 0.28 -16.37 -35.38
N TYR A 240 -0.84 -16.91 -34.90
CA TYR A 240 -1.43 -18.15 -35.40
C TYR A 240 -2.85 -17.92 -35.93
N GLU A 241 -3.31 -18.84 -36.77
CA GLU A 241 -4.74 -19.00 -37.06
C GLU A 241 -5.47 -19.59 -35.84
N ALA A 242 -6.77 -19.32 -35.72
CA ALA A 242 -7.53 -19.66 -34.51
C ALA A 242 -7.56 -21.18 -34.21
N GLU A 243 -7.63 -22.02 -35.24
CA GLU A 243 -7.63 -23.48 -35.08
C GLU A 243 -6.26 -23.99 -34.62
N ASP A 244 -5.19 -23.51 -35.26
CA ASP A 244 -3.80 -23.86 -34.91
C ASP A 244 -3.45 -23.38 -33.50
N TYR A 245 -3.88 -22.18 -33.12
CA TYR A 245 -3.73 -21.65 -31.76
C TYR A 245 -4.32 -22.62 -30.72
N GLY A 246 -5.54 -23.11 -30.97
CA GLY A 246 -6.21 -24.05 -30.07
C GLY A 246 -5.49 -25.40 -29.95
N ILE A 247 -4.86 -25.87 -31.02
CA ILE A 247 -4.03 -27.09 -31.01
C ILE A 247 -2.76 -26.85 -30.18
N ARG A 248 -2.03 -25.77 -30.45
CA ARG A 248 -0.79 -25.41 -29.74
C ARG A 248 -1.02 -25.19 -28.24
N LEU A 249 -2.12 -24.55 -27.86
CA LEU A 249 -2.45 -24.34 -26.45
C LEU A 249 -2.68 -25.67 -25.71
N LYS A 250 -3.31 -26.66 -26.36
CA LYS A 250 -3.48 -28.00 -25.79
C LYS A 250 -2.16 -28.75 -25.64
N GLU A 251 -1.21 -28.54 -26.55
CA GLU A 251 0.15 -29.09 -26.43
C GLU A 251 0.87 -28.49 -25.22
N LEU A 252 0.83 -27.16 -25.07
CA LEU A 252 1.42 -26.46 -23.93
C LEU A 252 0.80 -26.88 -22.60
N ALA A 253 -0.52 -27.12 -22.56
CA ALA A 253 -1.23 -27.60 -21.37
C ALA A 253 -0.83 -29.03 -20.93
N ARG A 254 -0.16 -29.81 -21.78
CA ARG A 254 0.36 -31.14 -21.44
C ARG A 254 1.75 -31.10 -20.80
N LEU A 255 2.48 -29.99 -20.96
CA LEU A 255 3.78 -29.82 -20.31
C LEU A 255 3.61 -29.76 -18.79
N ASN A 256 4.53 -30.39 -18.05
CA ASN A 256 4.51 -30.25 -16.60
C ASN A 256 4.98 -28.85 -16.18
N SER A 257 4.68 -28.45 -14.93
CA SER A 257 4.99 -27.09 -14.45
C SER A 257 6.49 -26.70 -14.56
N PRO A 258 7.45 -27.58 -14.26
CA PRO A 258 8.88 -27.28 -14.46
C PRO A 258 9.28 -27.02 -15.92
N GLU A 259 8.84 -27.85 -16.87
CA GLU A 259 9.15 -27.71 -18.30
C GLU A 259 8.61 -26.39 -18.85
N LEU A 260 7.35 -26.08 -18.54
CA LEU A 260 6.73 -24.82 -18.96
C LEU A 260 7.48 -23.62 -18.37
N LYS A 261 7.85 -23.67 -17.08
CA LYS A 261 8.63 -22.59 -16.44
C LYS A 261 10.00 -22.38 -17.10
N MET A 262 10.68 -23.44 -17.49
CA MET A 262 11.96 -23.33 -18.19
C MET A 262 11.80 -22.68 -19.58
N LEU A 263 10.80 -23.12 -20.34
CA LEU A 263 10.49 -22.54 -21.66
C LEU A 263 10.14 -21.06 -21.56
N ILE A 264 9.29 -20.70 -20.58
CA ILE A 264 8.94 -19.32 -20.26
C ILE A 264 10.20 -18.51 -19.95
N LYS A 265 11.06 -18.99 -19.05
CA LYS A 265 12.26 -18.27 -18.65
C LYS A 265 13.23 -18.04 -19.81
N GLU A 266 13.48 -19.07 -20.63
CA GLU A 266 14.39 -18.96 -21.78
C GLU A 266 13.93 -17.86 -22.75
N LYS A 267 12.63 -17.79 -23.00
CA LYS A 267 12.06 -16.77 -23.86
C LYS A 267 12.07 -15.40 -23.18
N GLN A 268 11.85 -15.33 -21.86
CA GLN A 268 11.75 -14.08 -21.09
C GLN A 268 13.05 -13.29 -21.07
N ASP A 269 14.17 -13.99 -20.90
CA ASP A 269 15.50 -13.38 -20.79
C ASP A 269 15.93 -12.67 -22.10
N ARG A 270 15.22 -12.89 -23.21
CA ARG A 270 15.52 -12.27 -24.52
C ARG A 270 14.67 -11.06 -24.85
N ILE A 271 13.60 -10.81 -24.10
CA ILE A 271 12.73 -9.67 -24.35
C ILE A 271 13.31 -8.47 -23.59
N PRO A 272 13.57 -7.34 -24.26
CA PRO A 272 14.02 -6.15 -23.57
C PRO A 272 12.96 -5.64 -22.59
N ARG A 273 13.31 -4.67 -21.75
CA ARG A 273 12.42 -4.05 -20.76
C ARG A 273 12.33 -2.56 -21.04
N ARG A 274 11.15 -1.98 -20.84
CA ARG A 274 10.99 -0.53 -20.88
C ARG A 274 11.72 0.06 -19.68
N PHE A 275 12.49 1.14 -19.88
CA PHE A 275 13.24 1.78 -18.80
C PHE A 275 12.35 2.33 -17.67
N ILE A 276 11.16 2.82 -18.03
CA ILE A 276 10.13 3.39 -17.16
C ILE A 276 8.77 3.16 -17.83
N HIS A 277 7.75 2.78 -17.07
CA HIS A 277 6.34 2.77 -17.48
C HIS A 277 5.73 4.15 -17.20
N SER A 278 5.67 5.00 -18.21
CA SER A 278 5.06 6.32 -18.10
C SER A 278 4.19 6.56 -19.32
N GLU A 279 2.95 6.98 -19.11
CA GLU A 279 2.01 7.30 -20.18
C GLU A 279 1.51 8.74 -20.02
N SER A 280 1.53 9.49 -21.12
CA SER A 280 0.99 10.86 -21.22
C SER A 280 1.43 11.79 -20.08
N SER A 281 2.74 11.85 -19.84
CA SER A 281 3.29 12.43 -18.61
C SER A 281 4.55 13.26 -18.90
N GLU A 282 4.65 14.46 -18.34
CA GLU A 282 5.73 15.42 -18.60
C GLU A 282 6.51 15.80 -17.34
N LYS A 283 7.85 15.96 -17.48
CA LYS A 283 8.80 16.29 -16.39
C LYS A 283 8.75 15.32 -15.20
N ILE A 284 8.66 14.03 -15.53
CA ILE A 284 8.62 12.95 -14.55
C ILE A 284 10.01 12.36 -14.37
N LEU A 285 10.43 12.24 -13.12
CA LEU A 285 11.43 11.27 -12.70
C LEU A 285 10.60 10.10 -12.15
N TRP A 286 10.91 8.82 -12.44
CA TRP A 286 10.33 7.59 -11.83
C TRP A 286 9.32 6.77 -12.67
N ASP A 287 8.97 5.57 -12.16
CA ASP A 287 8.26 4.46 -12.83
C ASP A 287 6.76 4.43 -12.44
N TYR A 288 5.93 3.95 -13.37
CA TYR A 288 4.48 3.81 -13.27
C TYR A 288 3.68 5.11 -13.05
N PHE A 289 3.69 5.96 -14.07
CA PHE A 289 2.87 7.18 -14.12
C PHE A 289 1.81 7.10 -15.20
N ASN A 290 0.61 7.58 -14.89
CA ASN A 290 -0.46 7.78 -15.85
C ASN A 290 -1.01 9.22 -15.72
N ASN A 291 -0.99 9.97 -16.81
CA ASN A 291 -1.60 11.32 -16.92
C ASN A 291 -1.19 12.28 -15.78
N SER A 292 0.12 12.47 -15.58
CA SER A 292 0.63 13.28 -14.46
C SER A 292 1.66 14.34 -14.91
N GLU A 293 1.72 15.47 -14.20
CA GLU A 293 2.61 16.60 -14.51
C GLU A 293 3.36 17.09 -13.26
N ASN A 294 4.62 17.52 -13.43
CA ASN A 294 5.44 18.13 -12.37
C ASN A 294 5.58 17.28 -11.09
N CYS A 295 5.58 15.95 -11.23
CA CYS A 295 5.78 15.00 -10.13
C CYS A 295 7.26 14.63 -9.97
N ILE A 296 7.85 14.97 -8.83
CA ILE A 296 9.30 14.80 -8.56
C ILE A 296 9.49 13.79 -7.43
N SER A 297 10.21 12.70 -7.72
CA SER A 297 10.44 11.65 -6.70
C SER A 297 9.16 10.98 -6.20
N CYS A 298 8.21 10.77 -7.11
CA CYS A 298 6.96 10.06 -6.82
C CYS A 298 6.98 8.64 -7.43
N TYR A 299 6.03 7.78 -7.07
CA TYR A 299 5.95 6.40 -7.59
C TYR A 299 4.50 5.89 -7.60
N ASP A 300 4.10 5.15 -8.63
CA ASP A 300 2.73 4.64 -8.79
C ASP A 300 1.67 5.76 -8.66
N MET A 301 1.82 6.82 -9.47
CA MET A 301 0.90 7.98 -9.47
C MET A 301 -0.03 7.95 -10.69
N MET A 302 -1.26 8.40 -10.50
CA MET A 302 -2.27 8.55 -11.55
C MET A 302 -2.93 9.92 -11.45
N ASP A 303 -3.27 10.56 -12.56
CA ASP A 303 -4.01 11.84 -12.62
C ASP A 303 -3.50 12.92 -11.63
N SER A 304 -2.18 13.06 -11.50
CA SER A 304 -1.54 13.85 -10.43
C SER A 304 -0.72 15.03 -10.92
N GLU A 305 -0.71 16.13 -10.15
CA GLU A 305 -0.04 17.38 -10.53
C GLU A 305 0.72 18.00 -9.36
N ASP A 306 1.89 18.59 -9.59
CA ASP A 306 2.65 19.39 -8.61
C ASP A 306 2.96 18.64 -7.29
N CYS A 307 3.40 17.38 -7.39
CA CYS A 307 3.68 16.51 -6.25
C CYS A 307 5.18 16.24 -6.04
N LYS A 308 5.60 16.04 -4.78
CA LYS A 308 6.97 15.63 -4.46
C LYS A 308 7.00 14.56 -3.37
N TYR A 309 7.84 13.53 -3.54
CA TYR A 309 8.00 12.44 -2.56
C TYR A 309 6.70 11.66 -2.23
N CYS A 310 5.77 11.56 -3.19
CA CYS A 310 4.47 10.89 -3.01
C CYS A 310 4.47 9.48 -3.60
N TYR A 311 3.80 8.53 -2.94
CA TYR A 311 3.78 7.14 -3.36
C TYR A 311 2.35 6.61 -3.33
N ASP A 312 1.97 5.90 -4.39
CA ASP A 312 0.66 5.24 -4.56
C ASP A 312 -0.50 6.24 -4.38
N GLY A 313 -0.97 6.93 -5.43
CA GLY A 313 -2.12 7.83 -5.27
C GLY A 313 -2.57 8.63 -6.49
N ILE A 314 -3.77 9.22 -6.37
CA ILE A 314 -4.27 10.32 -7.23
C ILE A 314 -4.39 11.58 -6.38
N THR A 315 -3.57 12.59 -6.68
CA THR A 315 -3.52 13.81 -5.87
C THR A 315 -2.95 15.00 -6.61
N LYS A 316 -3.20 16.20 -6.07
CA LYS A 316 -2.61 17.43 -6.56
C LYS A 316 -1.92 18.16 -5.42
N ASP A 317 -0.81 18.79 -5.79
CA ASP A 317 -0.25 19.91 -5.06
C ASP A 317 0.22 19.58 -3.63
N THR A 318 1.01 18.51 -3.44
CA THR A 318 1.27 17.95 -2.10
C THR A 318 2.64 17.29 -1.97
N TYR A 319 3.19 17.27 -0.75
CA TYR A 319 4.47 16.61 -0.44
C TYR A 319 4.27 15.45 0.53
N ASP A 320 4.94 14.32 0.32
CA ASP A 320 5.01 13.17 1.26
C ASP A 320 3.66 12.67 1.82
N ILE A 321 2.83 12.02 1.00
CA ILE A 321 1.58 11.35 1.42
C ILE A 321 1.64 9.82 1.24
N PHE A 322 0.81 9.08 1.99
CA PHE A 322 0.65 7.63 1.85
C PHE A 322 -0.77 7.24 2.35
N ASN A 323 -1.90 7.50 1.68
CA ASN A 323 -2.29 7.32 0.28
C ASN A 323 -3.63 8.12 0.04
N CYS A 324 -4.02 8.59 -1.15
CA CYS A 324 -5.29 9.33 -1.38
C CYS A 324 -5.84 9.24 -2.83
N TRP A 325 -7.17 9.33 -3.03
CA TRP A 325 -7.81 9.22 -4.36
C TRP A 325 -9.16 9.97 -4.52
N THR A 326 -9.41 11.17 -3.99
CA THR A 326 -9.12 12.53 -4.53
C THR A 326 -9.83 13.55 -3.58
N GLU A 327 -10.00 14.86 -3.82
CA GLU A 327 -9.07 15.86 -4.35
C GLU A 327 -8.40 16.50 -3.12
N CYS A 328 -7.08 16.70 -3.15
CA CYS A 328 -6.31 17.27 -2.04
C CYS A 328 -5.69 18.61 -2.47
N SER A 329 -5.46 19.50 -1.51
CA SER A 329 -4.82 20.80 -1.75
C SER A 329 -3.81 21.12 -0.64
N ARG A 330 -2.78 20.26 -0.57
CA ARG A 330 -1.52 20.37 0.17
C ARG A 330 -1.49 19.82 1.62
N LEU A 331 -0.96 18.59 1.75
CA LEU A 331 -0.78 17.80 2.98
C LEU A 331 0.71 17.34 3.05
N TYR A 332 1.44 17.50 4.17
CA TYR A 332 2.89 17.17 4.28
C TYR A 332 3.34 16.72 5.69
N GLU A 333 2.90 15.64 6.30
CA GLU A 333 3.22 14.28 5.89
C GLU A 333 2.05 13.43 6.40
N CYS A 334 1.26 12.80 5.54
CA CYS A 334 -0.03 12.18 5.92
C CYS A 334 -0.03 10.66 5.72
N VAL A 335 -0.80 9.90 6.51
CA VAL A 335 -1.03 8.44 6.33
C VAL A 335 -2.53 8.16 6.14
N SER A 336 -2.96 8.44 4.92
CA SER A 336 -4.27 8.33 4.27
C SER A 336 -5.37 9.33 4.66
N SER A 337 -5.86 10.07 3.65
CA SER A 337 -6.96 11.04 3.75
C SER A 337 -7.69 11.16 2.41
N TYR A 338 -9.03 11.18 2.43
CA TYR A 338 -9.90 11.37 1.26
C TYR A 338 -10.86 12.54 1.48
N PHE A 339 -11.16 13.31 0.43
CA PHE A 339 -12.02 14.51 0.47
C PHE A 339 -11.64 15.52 1.57
N SER A 340 -10.36 15.81 1.74
CA SER A 340 -9.85 16.63 2.85
C SER A 340 -8.91 17.75 2.39
N THR A 341 -8.80 18.83 3.16
CA THR A 341 -8.01 20.02 2.82
C THR A 341 -7.23 20.54 4.03
N GLN A 342 -5.96 20.92 3.86
CA GLN A 342 -5.09 21.40 4.94
C GLN A 342 -5.04 20.45 6.15
N ILE A 343 -4.63 19.21 5.90
CA ILE A 343 -4.35 18.20 6.94
C ILE A 343 -2.84 18.05 7.07
N LEU A 344 -2.33 18.23 8.28
CA LEU A 344 -0.91 18.16 8.54
C LEU A 344 -0.61 17.12 9.62
N SER A 345 0.37 16.26 9.33
CA SER A 345 0.88 15.22 10.22
C SER A 345 -0.20 14.36 10.90
N SER A 346 -1.25 13.98 10.17
CA SER A 346 -2.41 13.24 10.71
C SER A 346 -2.55 11.84 10.09
N ASN A 347 -3.21 10.94 10.82
CA ASN A 347 -3.36 9.52 10.50
C ASN A 347 -4.85 9.13 10.36
N PHE A 348 -5.22 8.52 9.22
CA PHE A 348 -6.60 8.07 8.93
C PHE A 348 -7.70 9.10 9.21
N CYS A 349 -7.51 10.34 8.74
CA CYS A 349 -8.51 11.40 8.87
C CYS A 349 -9.20 11.63 7.53
N HIS A 350 -10.53 11.60 7.51
CA HIS A 350 -11.32 11.65 6.26
C HIS A 350 -12.41 12.74 6.29
N SER A 351 -12.74 13.26 5.11
CA SER A 351 -13.78 14.28 4.90
C SER A 351 -13.64 15.52 5.80
N SER A 352 -12.40 15.94 6.09
CA SER A 352 -12.10 16.93 7.13
C SER A 352 -11.26 18.10 6.61
N LYS A 353 -11.18 19.20 7.37
CA LYS A 353 -10.36 20.37 6.99
C LYS A 353 -9.66 21.03 8.18
N GLU A 354 -8.45 21.57 7.99
CA GLU A 354 -7.69 22.24 9.07
C GLU A 354 -7.44 21.31 10.28
N LEU A 355 -6.83 20.16 10.05
CA LEU A 355 -6.46 19.20 11.09
C LEU A 355 -4.95 19.14 11.24
N PHE A 356 -4.48 19.23 12.49
CA PHE A 356 -3.06 19.19 12.82
C PHE A 356 -2.81 18.09 13.87
N TYR A 357 -1.99 17.11 13.51
CA TYR A 357 -1.67 15.90 14.30
C TYR A 357 -2.86 15.16 14.89
N CYS A 358 -3.84 14.83 14.04
CA CYS A 358 -5.02 14.07 14.44
C CYS A 358 -4.89 12.58 14.08
N ASP A 359 -5.66 11.72 14.77
CA ASP A 359 -5.69 10.27 14.53
C ASP A 359 -7.13 9.75 14.53
N HIS A 360 -7.58 9.17 13.40
CA HIS A 360 -8.95 8.65 13.22
C HIS A 360 -10.06 9.69 13.46
N CYS A 361 -9.90 10.92 12.94
CA CYS A 361 -10.93 11.95 12.99
C CYS A 361 -11.71 12.04 11.66
N TYR A 362 -13.03 12.15 11.73
CA TYR A 362 -13.91 12.09 10.56
C TYR A 362 -14.85 13.28 10.48
N SER A 363 -15.07 13.79 9.28
CA SER A 363 -16.06 14.85 9.00
C SER A 363 -15.97 16.06 9.93
N SER A 364 -14.74 16.47 10.30
CA SER A 364 -14.47 17.47 11.34
C SER A 364 -13.61 18.62 10.80
N SER A 365 -13.53 19.72 11.55
CA SER A 365 -12.66 20.84 11.19
C SER A 365 -11.95 21.47 12.37
N ASP A 366 -10.86 22.21 12.14
CA ASP A 366 -10.21 23.03 13.17
C ASP A 366 -9.84 22.18 14.41
N LEU A 367 -9.10 21.10 14.20
CA LEU A 367 -8.68 20.20 15.26
C LEU A 367 -7.17 20.22 15.42
N PHE A 368 -6.73 20.19 16.68
CA PHE A 368 -5.33 20.06 17.05
C PHE A 368 -5.20 18.86 17.99
N TRP A 369 -4.44 17.84 17.62
CA TRP A 369 -4.09 16.73 18.51
C TRP A 369 -5.27 15.89 19.01
N CYS A 370 -6.28 15.73 18.16
CA CYS A 370 -7.49 15.01 18.52
C CYS A 370 -7.45 13.57 18.03
N ILE A 371 -8.11 12.67 18.76
CA ILE A 371 -8.21 11.25 18.44
C ILE A 371 -9.68 10.84 18.44
N GLY A 372 -10.17 10.26 17.34
CA GLY A 372 -11.49 9.65 17.27
C GLY A 372 -12.68 10.62 17.23
N LEU A 373 -12.48 11.90 16.89
CA LEU A 373 -13.59 12.87 16.82
C LEU A 373 -14.38 12.75 15.52
N ILE A 374 -15.71 12.89 15.62
CA ILE A 374 -16.63 12.84 14.49
C ILE A 374 -17.57 14.07 14.52
N HIS A 375 -17.64 14.83 13.42
CA HIS A 375 -18.46 16.03 13.29
C HIS A 375 -18.20 17.10 14.38
N LYS A 376 -16.92 17.29 14.75
CA LYS A 376 -16.51 18.27 15.77
C LYS A 376 -15.63 19.38 15.20
N ARG A 377 -15.45 20.43 16.01
CA ARG A 377 -14.62 21.59 15.68
C ARG A 377 -14.06 22.30 16.89
N TYR A 378 -12.95 22.99 16.70
CA TYR A 378 -12.25 23.79 17.73
C TYR A 378 -11.89 22.94 18.94
N CYS A 379 -11.17 21.85 18.71
CA CYS A 379 -10.79 20.93 19.77
C CYS A 379 -9.26 20.79 19.88
N ILE A 380 -8.78 20.67 21.11
CA ILE A 380 -7.39 20.37 21.46
C ILE A 380 -7.39 19.20 22.44
N LEU A 381 -6.69 18.10 22.13
CA LEU A 381 -6.66 16.88 22.97
C LEU A 381 -8.08 16.40 23.39
N ASN A 382 -8.98 16.32 22.41
CA ASN A 382 -10.40 16.00 22.56
C ASN A 382 -11.21 16.96 23.45
N LYS A 383 -10.63 18.04 24.00
CA LYS A 383 -11.41 19.08 24.69
C LYS A 383 -11.88 20.11 23.67
N GLN A 384 -13.18 20.43 23.69
CA GLN A 384 -13.77 21.45 22.82
C GLN A 384 -13.68 22.83 23.48
N TYR A 385 -13.34 23.84 22.67
CA TYR A 385 -13.16 25.23 23.08
C TYR A 385 -14.07 26.16 22.25
N SER A 386 -14.22 27.41 22.70
CA SER A 386 -14.72 28.46 21.80
C SER A 386 -13.71 28.70 20.66
N LYS A 387 -14.17 29.34 19.57
CA LYS A 387 -13.28 29.70 18.47
C LYS A 387 -12.15 30.62 18.94
N GLU A 388 -12.49 31.63 19.74
CA GLU A 388 -11.57 32.64 20.24
C GLU A 388 -10.54 32.02 21.19
N GLU A 389 -10.96 31.08 22.04
CA GLU A 389 -10.07 30.32 22.92
C GLU A 389 -9.12 29.42 22.13
N TYR A 390 -9.63 28.71 21.11
CA TYR A 390 -8.84 27.86 20.24
C TYR A 390 -7.79 28.67 19.46
N GLU A 391 -8.20 29.75 18.81
CA GLU A 391 -7.31 30.62 18.02
C GLU A 391 -6.27 31.33 18.89
N ARG A 392 -6.52 31.50 20.20
CA ARG A 392 -5.52 32.00 21.16
C ARG A 392 -4.58 30.90 21.65
N LEU A 393 -5.11 29.74 22.02
CA LEU A 393 -4.36 28.68 22.70
C LEU A 393 -3.42 27.91 21.75
N VAL A 394 -3.84 27.65 20.52
CA VAL A 394 -3.01 26.92 19.54
C VAL A 394 -1.65 27.63 19.31
N PRO A 395 -1.59 28.95 19.05
CA PRO A 395 -0.34 29.71 19.06
C PRO A 395 0.60 29.46 20.23
N GLU A 396 0.08 29.49 21.46
CA GLU A 396 0.88 29.29 22.67
C GLU A 396 1.49 27.88 22.71
N ILE A 397 0.72 26.88 22.24
CA ILE A 397 1.18 25.50 22.12
C ILE A 397 2.27 25.39 21.04
N ILE A 398 2.09 26.01 19.87
CA ILE A 398 3.07 25.99 18.78
C ILE A 398 4.41 26.57 19.23
N GLU A 399 4.42 27.67 19.99
CA GLU A 399 5.65 28.26 20.53
C GLU A 399 6.38 27.33 21.50
N ARG A 400 5.65 26.50 22.25
CA ARG A 400 6.27 25.46 23.06
C ARG A 400 6.86 24.35 22.20
N MET A 401 6.09 23.82 21.24
CA MET A 401 6.56 22.77 20.32
C MET A 401 7.83 23.19 19.56
N ARG A 402 7.96 24.46 19.18
CA ARG A 402 9.15 25.00 18.51
C ARG A 402 10.39 24.90 19.40
N LYS A 403 10.27 25.18 20.69
CA LYS A 403 11.38 25.05 21.66
C LYS A 403 11.80 23.58 21.83
N ASP A 404 10.83 22.68 21.80
CA ASP A 404 11.04 21.25 21.98
C ASP A 404 11.42 20.54 20.66
N LYS A 405 11.48 21.28 19.53
CA LYS A 405 11.74 20.78 18.17
C LYS A 405 10.71 19.73 17.70
N GLU A 406 9.48 19.85 18.19
CA GLU A 406 8.35 18.99 17.83
C GLU A 406 7.46 19.64 16.76
N TRP A 407 7.51 20.98 16.63
CA TRP A 407 6.73 21.68 15.61
C TRP A 407 7.13 21.20 14.22
N TRP A 408 6.14 20.68 13.53
CA TRP A 408 6.15 20.15 12.17
C TRP A 408 6.67 18.73 11.99
N GLU A 409 7.21 18.09 13.02
CA GLU A 409 7.66 16.71 12.89
C GLU A 409 6.46 15.74 12.85
N PHE A 410 6.40 14.85 11.84
CA PHE A 410 5.42 13.77 11.84
C PHE A 410 5.56 12.90 13.09
N PHE A 411 4.49 12.19 13.46
CA PHE A 411 4.51 11.32 14.63
C PHE A 411 5.73 10.38 14.65
N PRO A 412 6.45 10.30 15.79
CA PRO A 412 7.60 9.41 15.89
C PRO A 412 7.14 7.95 15.84
N SER A 413 7.97 7.08 15.24
CA SER A 413 7.70 5.64 15.17
C SER A 413 7.59 4.98 16.55
N SER A 414 8.17 5.57 17.59
CA SER A 414 8.12 5.07 18.97
C SER A 414 6.71 5.08 19.58
N ILE A 415 5.83 5.96 19.10
CA ILE A 415 4.42 6.03 19.54
C ILE A 415 3.45 5.43 18.50
N SER A 416 3.97 4.81 17.43
CA SER A 416 3.15 4.04 16.50
C SER A 416 2.40 2.93 17.24
N PRO A 417 1.13 2.67 16.90
CA PRO A 417 0.39 1.54 17.46
C PRO A 417 0.81 0.19 16.84
N PHE A 418 1.75 0.21 15.90
CA PHE A 418 2.32 -0.96 15.26
C PHE A 418 3.83 -1.04 15.50
N TRP A 419 4.33 -2.26 15.53
CA TRP A 419 5.75 -2.54 15.66
C TRP A 419 6.31 -2.77 14.25
N TYR A 420 7.59 -2.47 14.05
CA TYR A 420 8.19 -2.29 12.73
C TYR A 420 7.93 -3.46 11.77
N ASN A 421 8.14 -4.69 12.24
CA ASN A 421 8.00 -5.93 11.46
C ASN A 421 6.56 -6.26 11.04
N GLU A 422 5.57 -5.57 11.60
CA GLU A 422 4.15 -5.75 11.27
C GLU A 422 3.66 -4.69 10.27
N THR A 423 4.53 -3.74 9.91
CA THR A 423 4.17 -2.55 9.12
C THR A 423 4.69 -2.65 7.70
N LEU A 424 4.18 -1.77 6.83
CA LEU A 424 4.73 -1.62 5.48
C LEU A 424 6.18 -1.13 5.45
N ALA A 425 6.68 -0.54 6.55
CA ALA A 425 8.09 -0.16 6.61
C ALA A 425 9.00 -1.40 6.47
N GLN A 426 8.61 -2.56 7.02
CA GLN A 426 9.38 -3.80 6.84
C GLN A 426 9.32 -4.35 5.41
N GLU A 427 8.25 -4.06 4.66
CA GLU A 427 8.09 -4.52 3.27
C GLU A 427 8.97 -3.70 2.30
N TYR A 428 9.02 -2.38 2.48
CA TYR A 428 9.79 -1.47 1.60
C TYR A 428 11.20 -1.16 2.10
N TYR A 429 11.41 -1.17 3.41
CA TYR A 429 12.68 -0.92 4.09
C TYR A 429 13.00 -2.10 5.03
N PRO A 430 13.20 -3.31 4.49
CA PRO A 430 13.44 -4.49 5.32
C PRO A 430 14.68 -4.30 6.19
N THR A 431 14.52 -4.58 7.47
CA THR A 431 15.61 -4.59 8.45
C THR A 431 15.53 -5.84 9.33
N VAL A 432 16.50 -6.00 10.22
CA VAL A 432 16.57 -7.10 11.18
C VAL A 432 16.37 -6.59 12.60
N ARG A 433 15.86 -7.47 13.47
CA ARG A 433 15.55 -7.19 14.88
C ARG A 433 16.69 -6.48 15.62
N ASP A 434 17.92 -6.95 15.46
CA ASP A 434 19.07 -6.42 16.20
C ASP A 434 19.39 -4.96 15.84
N HIS A 435 19.23 -4.57 14.57
CA HIS A 435 19.38 -3.18 14.15
C HIS A 435 18.28 -2.29 14.76
N VAL A 436 17.03 -2.75 14.74
CA VAL A 436 15.87 -2.02 15.28
C VAL A 436 16.00 -1.74 16.76
N ILE A 437 16.41 -2.75 17.54
CA ILE A 437 16.57 -2.63 19.00
C ILE A 437 17.72 -1.67 19.34
N SER A 438 18.78 -1.63 18.51
CA SER A 438 19.91 -0.72 18.71
C SER A 438 19.58 0.75 18.47
N GLU A 439 18.52 1.06 17.70
CA GLU A 439 18.16 2.43 17.34
C GLU A 439 17.26 3.13 18.38
N GLU A 440 16.84 2.46 19.47
CA GLU A 440 15.92 2.90 20.57
C GLU A 440 14.56 3.51 20.15
N LEU A 441 14.39 3.88 18.89
CA LEU A 441 13.25 4.63 18.34
C LEU A 441 12.20 3.72 17.70
N LEU A 442 12.55 2.47 17.40
CA LEU A 442 11.70 1.50 16.73
C LEU A 442 11.42 0.31 17.64
N LYS A 443 10.20 -0.22 17.58
CA LYS A 443 9.79 -1.40 18.34
C LYS A 443 9.70 -2.63 17.42
N TRP A 444 10.01 -3.81 17.95
CA TRP A 444 9.90 -5.09 17.24
C TRP A 444 8.91 -6.04 17.94
N SER A 445 7.92 -6.56 17.21
CA SER A 445 6.91 -7.47 17.75
C SER A 445 7.46 -8.88 17.80
N ASP A 446 7.45 -9.45 19.00
CA ASP A 446 7.76 -10.85 19.27
C ASP A 446 6.45 -11.67 19.44
N TYR A 447 5.30 -11.10 19.08
CA TYR A 447 4.01 -11.79 19.19
C TYR A 447 3.91 -12.93 18.17
N GLU A 448 3.64 -14.13 18.67
CA GLU A 448 3.35 -15.30 17.85
C GLU A 448 1.87 -15.66 17.95
N SER A 449 1.19 -15.73 16.80
CA SER A 449 -0.20 -16.18 16.74
C SER A 449 -0.31 -17.63 17.23
N PRO A 450 -1.33 -17.95 18.05
CA PRO A 450 -1.59 -19.33 18.45
C PRO A 450 -1.76 -20.26 17.24
N TYR A 451 -1.31 -21.51 17.40
CA TYR A 451 -1.51 -22.52 16.37
C TYR A 451 -3.00 -22.75 16.09
N PRO A 452 -3.38 -23.00 14.82
CA PRO A 452 -4.78 -23.20 14.46
C PRO A 452 -5.32 -24.47 15.12
N LYS A 453 -6.54 -24.38 15.64
CA LYS A 453 -7.29 -25.53 16.15
C LYS A 453 -7.93 -26.26 14.96
N VAL A 454 -7.28 -27.32 14.49
CA VAL A 454 -7.67 -28.13 13.33
C VAL A 454 -7.51 -29.60 13.62
N GLU A 455 -8.12 -30.47 12.81
CA GLU A 455 -8.04 -31.92 12.99
C GLU A 455 -6.62 -32.46 12.79
N LYS A 456 -5.87 -31.87 11.85
CA LYS A 456 -4.46 -32.21 11.61
C LYS A 456 -3.69 -31.08 10.93
N ILE A 457 -2.37 -31.13 11.11
CA ILE A 457 -1.40 -30.26 10.45
C ILE A 457 -0.49 -31.11 9.58
N ILE A 458 -0.41 -30.82 8.28
CA ILE A 458 0.38 -31.59 7.32
C ILE A 458 1.34 -30.66 6.58
N PRO A 459 2.61 -31.06 6.35
CA PRO A 459 3.49 -30.35 5.43
C PRO A 459 2.89 -30.24 4.03
N ALA A 460 2.81 -29.03 3.47
CA ALA A 460 2.22 -28.84 2.14
C ALA A 460 2.97 -29.60 1.03
N SER A 461 4.24 -29.94 1.26
CA SER A 461 5.06 -30.77 0.38
C SER A 461 4.54 -32.20 0.19
N LYS A 462 3.77 -32.71 1.15
CA LYS A 462 3.16 -34.05 1.11
C LYS A 462 1.83 -34.10 0.39
N LEU A 463 1.29 -32.97 -0.06
CA LEU A 463 0.06 -32.95 -0.83
C LEU A 463 0.27 -33.60 -2.21
N PRO A 464 -0.72 -34.37 -2.71
CA PRO A 464 -0.79 -34.77 -4.11
C PRO A 464 -0.57 -33.60 -5.07
N LEU A 465 0.00 -33.90 -6.24
CA LEU A 465 0.20 -32.90 -7.29
C LEU A 465 -1.09 -32.63 -8.07
N ASP A 466 -1.91 -33.67 -8.33
CA ASP A 466 -3.19 -33.52 -9.01
C ASP A 466 -4.28 -33.09 -8.00
N ILE A 467 -5.01 -32.03 -8.35
CA ILE A 467 -6.11 -31.50 -7.55
C ILE A 467 -7.26 -32.51 -7.38
N LYS A 468 -7.38 -33.48 -8.29
CA LYS A 468 -8.39 -34.56 -8.21
C LYS A 468 -8.15 -35.52 -7.05
N ASP A 469 -6.89 -35.65 -6.63
CA ASP A 469 -6.50 -36.53 -5.51
C ASP A 469 -6.59 -35.83 -4.15
N ILE A 470 -6.99 -34.55 -4.12
CA ILE A 470 -7.14 -33.77 -2.89
C ILE A 470 -8.55 -33.97 -2.32
N PRO A 471 -8.70 -34.56 -1.12
CA PRO A 471 -10.01 -34.76 -0.49
C PRO A 471 -10.58 -33.46 0.09
N ASP A 472 -11.91 -33.38 0.20
CA ASP A 472 -12.62 -32.23 0.81
C ASP A 472 -12.24 -32.00 2.28
N ASP A 473 -11.79 -33.04 2.98
CA ASP A 473 -11.30 -32.98 4.35
C ASP A 473 -10.19 -31.93 4.54
N ILE A 474 -9.46 -31.54 3.49
CA ILE A 474 -8.43 -30.48 3.53
C ILE A 474 -8.94 -29.18 4.16
N LEU A 475 -10.25 -28.91 4.09
CA LEU A 475 -10.89 -27.74 4.69
C LEU A 475 -10.85 -27.74 6.24
N ASN A 476 -10.68 -28.92 6.84
CA ASN A 476 -10.56 -29.12 8.29
C ASN A 476 -9.10 -29.24 8.75
N TRP A 477 -8.13 -29.11 7.83
CA TRP A 477 -6.71 -29.24 8.11
C TRP A 477 -6.02 -27.89 8.12
N ALA A 478 -4.79 -27.86 8.66
CA ALA A 478 -3.82 -26.82 8.35
C ALA A 478 -2.64 -27.40 7.57
N LEU A 479 -2.10 -26.60 6.66
CA LEU A 479 -0.93 -26.91 5.87
C LEU A 479 0.27 -26.13 6.41
N THR A 480 1.43 -26.76 6.49
CA THR A 480 2.68 -26.08 6.85
C THR A 480 3.35 -25.58 5.58
N CYS A 481 3.59 -24.26 5.51
CA CYS A 481 4.27 -23.60 4.38
C CYS A 481 5.68 -24.18 4.15
N GLU A 482 6.01 -24.48 2.90
CA GLU A 482 7.32 -25.04 2.53
C GLU A 482 8.51 -24.10 2.77
N ILE A 483 8.27 -22.78 2.83
CA ILE A 483 9.33 -21.77 2.98
C ILE A 483 9.42 -21.28 4.43
N THR A 484 8.29 -20.87 5.00
CA THR A 484 8.27 -20.17 6.29
C THR A 484 7.96 -21.08 7.47
N GLY A 485 7.49 -22.31 7.22
CA GLY A 485 6.98 -23.19 8.28
C GLY A 485 5.66 -22.73 8.90
N LYS A 486 5.12 -21.56 8.52
CA LYS A 486 3.87 -21.04 9.08
C LYS A 486 2.68 -21.91 8.65
N PRO A 487 1.75 -22.23 9.57
CA PRO A 487 0.53 -22.95 9.22
C PRO A 487 -0.45 -22.02 8.49
N TYR A 488 -1.17 -22.55 7.50
CA TYR A 488 -2.29 -21.88 6.80
C TYR A 488 -3.41 -22.86 6.51
N ARG A 489 -4.59 -22.34 6.17
CA ARG A 489 -5.78 -23.14 5.84
C ARG A 489 -6.26 -22.81 4.43
N ILE A 490 -6.92 -23.77 3.80
CA ILE A 490 -7.62 -23.58 2.54
C ILE A 490 -9.10 -23.38 2.84
N ILE A 491 -9.71 -22.35 2.25
CA ILE A 491 -11.16 -22.11 2.34
C ILE A 491 -11.90 -22.83 1.20
N LYS A 492 -13.21 -23.04 1.35
CA LYS A 492 -14.01 -23.76 0.36
C LYS A 492 -13.95 -23.11 -1.03
N GLN A 493 -14.07 -21.80 -1.07
CA GLN A 493 -14.05 -21.00 -2.29
C GLN A 493 -12.71 -21.13 -3.04
N GLU A 494 -11.61 -21.18 -2.30
CA GLU A 494 -10.27 -21.40 -2.83
C GLU A 494 -10.10 -22.82 -3.39
N LEU A 495 -10.56 -23.84 -2.66
CA LEU A 495 -10.55 -25.23 -3.14
C LEU A 495 -11.38 -25.40 -4.43
N ASP A 496 -12.57 -24.81 -4.47
CA ASP A 496 -13.47 -24.88 -5.62
C ASP A 496 -12.87 -24.15 -6.83
N PHE A 497 -12.22 -23.01 -6.61
CA PHE A 497 -11.47 -22.31 -7.64
C PHE A 497 -10.36 -23.19 -8.23
N TYR A 498 -9.53 -23.83 -7.38
CA TYR A 498 -8.45 -24.67 -7.87
C TYR A 498 -8.96 -25.90 -8.62
N ARG A 499 -10.06 -26.51 -8.17
CA ARG A 499 -10.72 -27.63 -8.86
C ARG A 499 -11.29 -27.21 -10.22
N LYS A 500 -12.07 -26.12 -10.26
CA LYS A 500 -12.64 -25.56 -11.51
C LYS A 500 -11.55 -25.33 -12.55
N ASN A 501 -10.38 -24.88 -12.11
CA ASN A 501 -9.28 -24.49 -12.98
C ASN A 501 -8.22 -25.56 -13.19
N SER A 502 -8.40 -26.77 -12.64
CA SER A 502 -7.40 -27.85 -12.69
C SER A 502 -6.01 -27.42 -12.19
N LEU A 503 -5.98 -26.62 -11.14
CA LEU A 503 -4.75 -26.08 -10.54
C LEU A 503 -4.41 -26.81 -9.24
N PRO A 504 -3.12 -27.00 -8.92
CA PRO A 504 -2.71 -27.59 -7.65
C PRO A 504 -3.01 -26.64 -6.48
N ILE A 505 -3.19 -27.22 -5.29
CA ILE A 505 -3.27 -26.44 -4.04
C ILE A 505 -1.93 -25.72 -3.80
N PRO A 506 -1.95 -24.44 -3.41
CA PRO A 506 -0.76 -23.69 -3.04
C PRO A 506 -0.01 -24.38 -1.91
N ARG A 507 1.32 -24.46 -2.06
CA ARG A 507 2.23 -25.01 -1.05
C ARG A 507 2.90 -23.96 -0.16
N ARG A 508 2.61 -22.71 -0.45
CA ARG A 508 3.16 -21.52 0.23
C ARG A 508 2.01 -20.80 0.93
N HIS A 509 2.32 -20.27 2.11
CA HIS A 509 1.41 -19.42 2.87
C HIS A 509 0.94 -18.21 2.03
N PRO A 510 -0.30 -17.72 2.17
CA PRO A 510 -0.78 -16.52 1.47
C PRO A 510 0.19 -15.33 1.52
N ASP A 511 0.69 -14.96 2.72
CA ASP A 511 1.71 -13.93 2.87
C ASP A 511 3.00 -14.19 2.08
N GLN A 512 3.45 -15.45 1.99
CA GLN A 512 4.64 -15.81 1.22
C GLN A 512 4.38 -15.63 -0.28
N ARG A 513 3.19 -16.01 -0.78
CA ARG A 513 2.79 -15.77 -2.17
C ARG A 513 2.74 -14.28 -2.48
N HIS A 514 2.18 -13.48 -1.56
CA HIS A 514 2.16 -12.03 -1.68
C HIS A 514 3.58 -11.44 -1.74
N LEU A 515 4.47 -11.83 -0.83
CA LEU A 515 5.88 -11.38 -0.84
C LEU A 515 6.58 -11.73 -2.15
N GLU A 516 6.30 -12.90 -2.72
CA GLU A 516 6.84 -13.31 -4.02
C GLU A 516 6.30 -12.48 -5.17
N ARG A 517 4.99 -12.16 -5.17
CA ARG A 517 4.41 -11.23 -6.16
C ARG A 517 5.00 -9.83 -6.03
N MET A 518 5.16 -9.32 -4.81
CA MET A 518 5.76 -8.01 -4.56
C MET A 518 7.20 -7.92 -5.08
N LYS A 519 7.97 -9.01 -5.04
CA LYS A 519 9.34 -9.07 -5.60
C LYS A 519 9.39 -9.02 -7.13
N LEU A 520 8.26 -9.25 -7.81
CA LEU A 520 8.17 -9.10 -9.27
C LEU A 520 8.01 -7.65 -9.70
N ARG A 521 7.62 -6.75 -8.79
CA ARG A 521 7.55 -5.32 -9.06
C ARG A 521 8.95 -4.70 -9.07
N ASN A 522 9.06 -3.62 -9.82
CA ASN A 522 10.25 -2.79 -9.79
C ASN A 522 10.44 -2.16 -8.39
N PRO A 523 11.70 -2.07 -7.91
CA PRO A 523 11.97 -1.43 -6.62
C PRO A 523 11.66 0.07 -6.71
N ARG A 524 11.32 0.67 -5.56
CA ARG A 524 11.18 2.13 -5.41
C ARG A 524 12.55 2.82 -5.33
N LYS A 525 13.45 2.48 -6.25
CA LYS A 525 14.80 3.06 -6.35
C LYS A 525 15.19 3.24 -7.82
N LEU A 526 15.61 4.45 -8.18
CA LEU A 526 16.21 4.74 -9.50
C LEU A 526 17.72 4.54 -9.47
N PHE A 527 18.22 4.15 -10.62
CA PHE A 527 19.63 3.99 -10.93
C PHE A 527 19.91 4.69 -12.26
N ASP A 528 21.12 5.24 -12.38
CA ASP A 528 21.64 5.69 -13.66
C ASP A 528 22.10 4.47 -14.47
N ARG A 529 21.57 4.30 -15.69
CA ARG A 529 22.01 3.31 -16.69
C ARG A 529 22.17 4.00 -18.06
N SER A 530 22.76 3.27 -19.00
CA SER A 530 22.69 3.60 -20.42
C SER A 530 21.67 2.69 -21.10
N CYS A 531 20.92 3.22 -22.07
CA CYS A 531 20.07 2.42 -22.94
C CYS A 531 20.91 1.36 -23.66
N ASP A 532 20.50 0.10 -23.60
CA ASP A 532 21.28 -1.00 -24.18
C ASP A 532 21.28 -1.02 -25.73
N LYS A 533 20.45 -0.18 -26.38
CA LYS A 533 20.38 -0.04 -27.84
C LYS A 533 21.09 1.21 -28.38
N CYS A 534 20.83 2.38 -27.79
CA CYS A 534 21.36 3.66 -28.30
C CYS A 534 22.41 4.33 -27.38
N TRP A 535 22.70 3.75 -26.21
CA TRP A 535 23.67 4.25 -25.22
C TRP A 535 23.36 5.60 -24.57
N GLU A 536 22.19 6.17 -24.84
CA GLU A 536 21.71 7.37 -24.15
C GLU A 536 21.58 7.14 -22.65
N GLY A 537 21.91 8.16 -21.84
CA GLY A 537 21.76 8.11 -20.39
C GLY A 537 20.28 8.07 -19.99
N ILE A 538 19.90 7.07 -19.20
CA ILE A 538 18.55 6.86 -18.70
C ILE A 538 18.56 6.73 -17.18
N LYS A 539 17.47 7.15 -16.53
CA LYS A 539 17.17 6.78 -15.15
C LYS A 539 16.14 5.67 -15.15
N THR A 540 16.39 4.60 -14.42
CA THR A 540 15.54 3.41 -14.45
C THR A 540 15.52 2.68 -13.11
N THR A 541 14.48 1.88 -12.86
CA THR A 541 14.36 1.02 -11.68
C THR A 541 15.16 -0.28 -11.80
N TYR A 542 15.75 -0.54 -12.97
CA TYR A 542 16.66 -1.65 -13.20
C TYR A 542 18.08 -1.27 -12.78
N ALA A 543 18.55 -1.86 -11.66
CA ALA A 543 19.91 -1.64 -11.18
C ALA A 543 20.98 -2.07 -12.22
N PRO A 544 22.18 -1.45 -12.24
CA PRO A 544 23.21 -1.75 -13.24
C PRO A 544 23.74 -3.19 -13.24
N ASP A 545 23.56 -3.93 -12.14
CA ASP A 545 23.96 -5.33 -11.96
C ASP A 545 22.89 -6.34 -12.42
N ARG A 546 21.69 -5.85 -12.80
CA ARG A 546 20.63 -6.67 -13.39
C ARG A 546 20.96 -7.04 -14.84
N LYS A 547 20.58 -8.26 -15.25
CA LYS A 547 20.92 -8.84 -16.56
C LYS A 547 19.97 -8.41 -17.68
N GLU A 548 18.84 -7.82 -17.30
CA GLU A 548 17.79 -7.38 -18.18
C GLU A 548 18.31 -6.30 -19.14
N ILE A 549 17.96 -6.46 -20.42
CA ILE A 549 18.17 -5.47 -21.47
C ILE A 549 17.12 -4.36 -21.27
N VAL A 550 17.53 -3.10 -21.23
CA VAL A 550 16.68 -1.95 -20.94
C VAL A 550 16.77 -0.91 -22.06
N TYR A 551 15.63 -0.57 -22.65
CA TYR A 551 15.53 0.40 -23.74
C TYR A 551 14.92 1.72 -23.27
N CYS A 552 15.45 2.83 -23.77
CA CYS A 552 14.81 4.14 -23.67
C CYS A 552 13.48 4.17 -24.44
N GLU A 553 12.64 5.18 -24.20
CA GLU A 553 11.31 5.28 -24.79
C GLU A 553 11.31 5.19 -26.33
N SER A 554 12.22 5.91 -26.98
CA SER A 554 12.31 5.93 -28.45
C SER A 554 12.69 4.56 -29.02
N CYS A 555 13.64 3.88 -28.39
CA CYS A 555 14.05 2.52 -28.76
C CYS A 555 12.95 1.49 -28.50
N TYR A 556 12.21 1.64 -27.40
CA TYR A 556 11.08 0.79 -27.04
C TYR A 556 9.94 0.91 -28.07
N ASN A 557 9.52 2.13 -28.40
CA ASN A 557 8.43 2.38 -29.37
C ASN A 557 8.76 1.89 -30.78
N GLN A 558 10.03 1.76 -31.14
CA GLN A 558 10.46 1.18 -32.42
C GLN A 558 10.30 -0.34 -32.47
N GLU A 559 10.34 -1.04 -31.33
CA GLU A 559 10.18 -2.50 -31.26
C GLU A 559 8.70 -2.93 -31.14
N LEU A 560 7.82 -2.01 -30.75
CA LEU A 560 6.37 -2.25 -30.67
C LEU A 560 5.67 -2.27 -32.04
N ASN A 561 6.29 -1.66 -33.06
CA ASN A 561 5.82 -1.64 -34.44
C ASN A 561 6.42 -2.79 -35.24
#